data_AF-A0A1A8LGK7-F1
#
_entry.id   AF-A0A1A8LGK7-F1
#
_cell.length_a   1.000
_cell.length_b   1.000
_cell.length_c   1.000
_cell.angle_alpha   90.00
_cell.angle_beta   90.00
_cell.angle_gamma   90.00
#
_symmetry.space_group_name_H-M   'P 1'
#
loop_
_entity.id
_entity.type
_entity.pdbx_description
1 polymer ?
#
loop_
_entity_poly.entity_id
_entity_poly.type
_entity_poly.pdbx_seq_one_letter_code
_entity_poly.pdbx_strand_id
1 'polypeptide(L)'
;GPLKALKERFLEPPSPQKQSTARFVRAFRTRLREANALAREHLRGVQDKMKFGFDRHAEKRVFSPGDSVLVLNPATAHGLSAKFEGPYFVEKKLSDTSYVLTT
;
A
#
# COMPACT_ATOMS: atom_id res chain seq x y z
N GLY A 1 -42.39 -44.04 -23.87
CA GLY A 1 -43.59 -43.46 -24.50
C GLY A 1 -43.55 -41.94 -24.42
N PRO A 2 -44.32 -41.22 -25.25
CA PRO A 2 -44.24 -39.76 -25.39
C PRO A 2 -44.46 -39.00 -24.07
N LEU A 3 -45.30 -39.51 -23.17
CA LEU A 3 -45.52 -38.94 -21.83
C LEU A 3 -44.30 -39.06 -20.89
N LYS A 4 -43.50 -40.12 -21.04
CA LYS A 4 -42.26 -40.29 -20.26
C LYS A 4 -41.19 -39.29 -20.69
N ALA A 5 -41.05 -39.06 -22.00
CA ALA A 5 -40.13 -38.07 -22.54
C ALA A 5 -40.52 -36.63 -22.15
N LEU A 6 -41.81 -36.34 -22.06
CA LEU A 6 -42.31 -35.04 -21.60
C LEU A 6 -41.96 -34.81 -20.12
N LYS A 7 -42.21 -35.81 -19.27
CA LYS A 7 -41.87 -35.78 -17.84
C LYS A 7 -40.36 -35.62 -17.62
N GLU A 8 -39.53 -36.29 -18.41
CA GLU A 8 -38.07 -36.18 -18.36
C GLU A 8 -37.59 -34.76 -18.71
N ARG A 9 -38.16 -34.11 -19.74
CA ARG A 9 -37.85 -32.69 -20.05
C ARG A 9 -38.31 -31.70 -18.98
N PHE A 10 -39.41 -31.98 -18.27
CA PHE A 10 -39.88 -31.11 -17.19
C PHE A 10 -39.07 -31.27 -15.89
N LEU A 11 -38.45 -32.44 -15.70
CA LEU A 11 -37.60 -32.73 -14.55
C LEU A 11 -36.12 -32.44 -14.80
N GLU A 12 -35.73 -32.12 -16.04
CA GLU A 12 -34.38 -31.64 -16.33
C GLU A 12 -34.13 -30.33 -15.59
N PRO A 13 -33.10 -30.28 -14.71
CA PRO A 13 -32.72 -29.02 -14.08
C PRO A 13 -32.37 -28.02 -15.19
N PRO A 14 -32.70 -26.73 -15.03
CA PRO A 14 -32.37 -25.73 -16.02
C PRO A 14 -30.88 -25.85 -16.31
N SER A 15 -30.54 -26.18 -17.57
CA SER A 15 -29.14 -26.30 -17.99
C SER A 15 -28.45 -25.02 -17.54
N PRO A 16 -27.31 -25.08 -16.81
CA PRO A 16 -26.65 -23.87 -16.37
C PRO A 16 -26.41 -23.04 -17.61
N GLN A 17 -27.11 -21.91 -17.71
CA GLN A 17 -26.96 -21.01 -18.84
C GLN A 17 -25.47 -20.69 -18.91
N LYS A 18 -24.78 -21.23 -19.92
CA LYS A 18 -23.35 -21.04 -20.09
C LYS A 18 -23.16 -19.57 -20.42
N GLN A 19 -23.07 -18.72 -19.40
CA GLN A 19 -22.64 -17.35 -19.59
C GLN A 19 -21.31 -17.43 -20.32
N SER A 20 -21.23 -16.74 -21.46
CA SER A 20 -19.98 -16.64 -22.21
C SER A 20 -18.87 -16.24 -21.24
N THR A 21 -17.84 -17.09 -21.13
CA THR A 21 -16.70 -16.88 -20.23
C THR A 21 -16.08 -15.50 -20.45
N ALA A 22 -16.04 -15.03 -21.70
CA ALA A 22 -15.59 -13.69 -22.07
C ALA A 22 -16.44 -12.58 -21.44
N ARG A 23 -17.77 -12.74 -21.40
CA ARG A 23 -18.69 -11.77 -20.75
C ARG A 23 -18.47 -11.73 -19.25
N PHE A 24 -18.31 -12.89 -18.62
CA PHE A 24 -18.01 -12.98 -17.18
C PHE A 24 -16.67 -12.30 -16.86
N VAL A 25 -15.60 -12.64 -17.59
CA VAL A 25 -14.26 -12.06 -17.38
C VAL A 25 -14.30 -10.54 -17.55
N ARG A 26 -15.02 -10.03 -18.56
CA ARG A 26 -15.17 -8.59 -18.76
C ARG A 26 -15.87 -7.93 -17.57
N ALA A 27 -17.02 -8.47 -17.15
CA ALA A 27 -17.78 -7.92 -16.03
C ALA A 27 -16.98 -7.97 -14.72
N PHE A 28 -16.26 -9.06 -14.48
CA PHE A 28 -15.40 -9.22 -13.31
C PHE A 28 -14.27 -8.18 -13.29
N ARG A 29 -13.57 -7.99 -14.41
CA ARG A 29 -12.51 -6.97 -14.52
C ARG A 29 -13.03 -5.56 -14.26
N THR A 30 -14.22 -5.22 -14.77
CA THR A 30 -14.85 -3.93 -14.51
C THR A 30 -15.12 -3.74 -13.02
N ARG A 31 -15.80 -4.70 -12.38
CA ARG A 31 -16.09 -4.64 -10.94
C ARG A 31 -14.82 -4.56 -10.08
N LEU A 32 -13.78 -5.31 -10.45
CA LEU A 32 -12.51 -5.28 -9.74
C LEU A 32 -11.83 -3.91 -9.84
N ARG A 33 -11.90 -3.25 -11.00
CA ARG A 33 -11.37 -1.88 -11.17
C ARG A 33 -12.13 -0.88 -10.31
N GLU A 34 -13.46 -0.95 -10.31
CA GLU A 34 -14.32 -0.08 -9.49
C GLU A 34 -14.06 -0.29 -8.00
N ALA A 35 -14.01 -1.54 -7.54
CA ALA A 35 -13.68 -1.86 -6.14
C ALA A 35 -12.28 -1.36 -5.75
N ASN A 36 -11.28 -1.52 -6.62
CA ASN A 36 -9.94 -1.01 -6.38
C ASN A 36 -9.88 0.52 -6.35
N ALA A 37 -10.67 1.20 -7.18
CA ALA A 37 -10.77 2.66 -7.17
C ALA A 37 -11.33 3.15 -5.83
N LEU A 38 -12.44 2.55 -5.36
CA LEU A 38 -13.05 2.87 -4.07
C LEU A 38 -12.09 2.60 -2.91
N ALA A 39 -11.41 1.44 -2.92
CA ALA A 39 -10.45 1.09 -1.89
C ALA A 39 -9.29 2.10 -1.82
N ARG A 40 -8.79 2.57 -2.98
CA ARG A 40 -7.73 3.59 -3.04
C ARG A 40 -8.18 4.93 -2.52
N GLU A 41 -9.41 5.35 -2.81
CA GLU A 41 -9.98 6.60 -2.30
C GLU A 41 -10.05 6.59 -0.77
N HIS A 42 -10.61 5.52 -0.19
CA HIS A 42 -10.68 5.37 1.26
C HIS A 42 -9.29 5.29 1.90
N LEU A 43 -8.38 4.54 1.28
CA LEU A 43 -7.00 4.40 1.76
C LEU A 43 -6.27 5.74 1.79
N ARG A 44 -6.44 6.61 0.78
CA ARG A 44 -5.90 7.98 0.80
C ARG A 44 -6.42 8.77 1.99
N GLY A 45 -7.73 8.81 2.20
CA GLY A 45 -8.33 9.54 3.32
C GLY A 45 -7.88 9.05 4.70
N VAL A 46 -7.65 7.74 4.85
CA VAL A 46 -7.09 7.17 6.08
C VAL A 46 -5.61 7.52 6.23
N GLN A 47 -4.82 7.44 5.16
CA GLN A 47 -3.40 7.80 5.16
C GLN A 47 -3.19 9.27 5.53
N ASP A 48 -4.03 10.18 5.03
CA ASP A 48 -3.95 11.60 5.36
C ASP A 48 -4.21 11.83 6.87
N LYS A 49 -5.22 11.15 7.44
CA LYS A 49 -5.48 11.20 8.88
C LYS A 49 -4.34 10.61 9.71
N MET A 50 -3.77 9.50 9.27
CA MET A 50 -2.62 8.87 9.92
C MET A 50 -1.40 9.80 9.90
N LYS A 51 -1.10 10.41 8.75
CA LYS A 51 -0.02 11.38 8.60
C LYS A 51 -0.24 12.59 9.50
N PHE A 52 -1.45 13.14 9.52
CA PHE A 52 -1.79 14.26 10.41
C PHE A 52 -1.56 13.90 11.89
N GLY A 53 -1.98 12.71 12.32
CA GLY A 53 -1.76 12.24 13.68
C GLY A 53 -0.29 12.04 14.03
N PHE A 54 0.48 11.43 13.11
CA PHE A 54 1.91 11.18 13.28
C PHE A 54 2.71 12.50 13.35
N ASP A 55 2.40 13.44 12.46
CA ASP A 55 3.11 14.72 12.36
C ASP A 55 2.66 15.73 13.43
N ARG A 56 1.61 15.47 14.21
CA ARG A 56 1.01 16.41 15.16
C ARG A 56 2.01 17.02 16.15
N HIS A 57 3.00 16.23 16.57
CA HIS A 57 4.05 16.63 17.50
C HIS A 57 5.44 16.53 16.88
N ALA A 58 5.52 16.32 15.56
CA ALA A 58 6.79 16.28 14.86
C ALA A 58 7.36 17.69 14.70
N GLU A 59 8.62 17.86 15.06
CA GLU A 59 9.34 19.10 14.86
C GLU A 59 10.12 19.02 13.54
N LYS A 60 9.92 20.02 12.66
CA LYS A 60 10.63 20.06 11.38
C LYS A 60 12.08 20.49 11.61
N ARG A 61 13.01 19.55 11.47
CA ARG A 61 14.46 19.81 11.52
C ARG A 61 15.03 19.83 10.10
N VAL A 62 15.80 20.85 9.80
CA VAL A 62 16.46 21.02 8.50
C VAL A 62 17.93 21.31 8.76
N PHE A 63 18.80 20.59 8.06
CA PHE A 63 20.24 20.81 8.09
C PHE A 63 20.70 21.44 6.78
N SER A 64 21.75 22.24 6.86
CA SER A 64 22.41 22.89 5.73
C SER A 64 23.79 22.29 5.49
N PRO A 65 24.32 22.36 4.26
CA PRO A 65 25.71 22.00 3.99
C PRO A 65 26.67 22.69 4.97
N GLY A 66 27.58 21.92 5.58
CA GLY A 66 28.50 22.37 6.61
C GLY A 66 28.03 22.14 8.06
N ASP A 67 26.76 21.81 8.29
CA ASP A 67 26.27 21.51 9.64
C ASP A 67 26.91 20.23 10.19
N SER A 68 27.29 20.26 11.47
CA SER A 68 27.78 19.10 12.21
C SER A 68 26.62 18.29 12.77
N VAL A 69 26.59 16.99 12.49
CA VAL A 69 25.50 16.08 12.87
C VAL A 69 26.03 14.77 13.43
N LEU A 70 25.17 14.08 14.19
CA LEU A 70 25.39 12.71 14.67
C LEU A 70 24.46 11.74 13.96
N VAL A 71 24.96 10.55 13.65
CA VAL A 71 24.18 9.47 13.02
C VAL A 71 23.82 8.42 14.06
N LEU A 72 22.55 8.05 14.11
CA LEU A 72 22.10 6.91 14.91
C LEU A 72 22.52 5.61 14.21
N ASN A 73 23.44 4.86 14.81
CA ASN A 73 23.83 3.54 14.33
C ASN A 73 22.93 2.47 15.00
N PRO A 74 22.09 1.76 14.23
CA PRO A 74 21.22 0.70 14.77
C PRO A 74 21.96 -0.64 15.00
N ALA A 75 23.22 -0.78 14.56
CA ALA A 75 23.97 -2.05 14.58
C ALA A 75 24.56 -2.44 15.95
N THR A 76 24.04 -1.88 17.04
CA THR A 76 24.56 -2.16 18.38
C THR A 76 24.12 -3.54 18.86
N ALA A 77 25.05 -4.30 19.47
CA ALA A 77 24.86 -5.67 19.93
C ALA A 77 23.73 -5.90 20.96
N HIS A 78 23.10 -4.83 21.45
CA HIS A 78 22.01 -4.88 22.42
C HIS A 78 20.79 -4.16 21.85
N GLY A 79 19.63 -4.83 21.81
CA GLY A 79 18.41 -4.36 21.15
C GLY A 79 17.80 -3.05 21.67
N LEU A 80 18.34 -2.48 22.75
CA LEU A 80 17.94 -1.17 23.31
C LEU A 80 19.09 -0.16 23.35
N SER A 81 20.26 -0.48 22.80
CA SER A 81 21.38 0.45 22.75
C SER A 81 21.33 1.19 21.42
N ALA A 82 20.81 2.42 21.42
CA ALA A 82 20.97 3.37 20.34
C ALA A 82 22.30 4.12 20.54
N LYS A 83 23.27 3.96 19.64
CA LYS A 83 24.52 4.73 19.68
C LYS A 83 24.50 5.81 18.60
N PHE A 84 24.83 7.03 19.01
CA PHE A 84 25.10 8.13 18.09
C PHE A 84 26.59 8.17 17.77
N GLU A 85 26.93 8.25 16.49
CA GLU A 85 28.30 8.32 15.98
C GLU A 85 28.55 9.65 15.27
N GLY A 86 29.79 10.14 15.32
CA GLY A 86 30.21 11.38 14.68
C GLY A 86 31.31 12.12 15.46
N PRO A 87 31.60 13.39 15.11
CA PRO A 87 30.79 14.25 14.23
C PRO A 87 30.93 13.90 12.74
N TYR A 88 29.84 14.05 12.00
CA TYR A 88 29.82 14.10 10.54
C TYR A 88 29.39 15.48 10.08
N PHE A 89 29.66 15.81 8.83
CA PHE A 89 29.22 17.06 8.22
C PHE A 89 28.23 16.82 7.10
N VAL A 90 27.22 17.67 7.00
CA VAL A 90 26.29 17.63 5.86
C VAL A 90 27.00 18.16 4.62
N GLU A 91 27.09 17.33 3.58
CA GLU A 91 27.63 17.74 2.28
C GLU A 91 26.53 18.38 1.42
N LYS A 92 25.38 17.71 1.35
CA LYS A 92 24.23 18.17 0.55
C LYS A 92 22.90 17.61 1.06
N LYS A 93 21.83 18.39 0.88
CA LYS A 93 20.44 17.96 1.08
C LYS A 93 19.89 17.36 -0.22
N LEU A 94 19.40 16.12 -0.17
CA LEU A 94 18.80 15.42 -1.32
C LEU A 94 17.28 15.53 -1.35
N SER A 95 16.64 15.48 -0.17
CA SER A 95 15.20 15.60 0.01
C SER A 95 14.91 16.27 1.35
N ASP A 96 13.64 16.45 1.71
CA ASP A 96 13.28 16.99 3.03
C ASP A 96 13.77 16.14 4.21
N THR A 97 14.05 14.85 4.00
CA THR A 97 14.47 13.91 5.05
C THR A 97 15.77 13.17 4.73
N SER A 98 16.39 13.42 3.57
CA SER A 98 17.58 12.70 3.10
C SER A 98 18.75 13.65 2.86
N TYR A 99 19.90 13.31 3.45
CA TYR A 99 21.13 14.10 3.39
C TYR A 99 22.31 13.19 3.05
N VAL A 100 23.33 13.75 2.39
CA VAL A 100 24.64 13.10 2.24
C VAL A 100 25.58 13.66 3.28
N LEU A 101 26.30 12.77 3.94
CA LEU A 101 27.22 13.09 5.03
C LEU A 101 28.64 12.78 4.61
N THR A 102 29.58 13.59 5.09
CA THR A 102 31.02 13.38 4.98
C THR A 102 31.64 13.25 6.36
N THR A 103 32.66 12.40 6.47
CA THR A 103 33.48 12.23 7.68
C THR A 103 34.45 13.39 7.84
#